data_AF-A0A3N4K0N2-F1
#
_entry.id   AF-A0A3N4K0N2-F1
#
_cell.length_a   1.000
_cell.length_b   1.000
_cell.length_c   1.000
_cell.angle_alpha   90.00
_cell.angle_beta   90.00
_cell.angle_gamma   90.00
#
_symmetry.space_group_name_H-M   'P 1'
#
loop_
_entity.id
_entity.type
_entity.pdbx_description
1 polymer ?
#
loop_
_entity_poly.entity_id
_entity_poly.type
_entity_poly.pdbx_seq_one_letter_code
_entity_poly.pdbx_strand_id
1 'polypeptide(L)' 'IENVWRIIKQRIRAPPKFPDTVEKMGIAIWEECSGTSWNKFIDSTPERIKEVKQRGGLATQY' A
#
# COMPACT_ATOMS: atom_id res chain seq x y z
N ILE A 1 -3.70 2.97 -4.37
CA ILE A 1 -4.05 1.83 -3.50
C ILE A 1 -3.01 0.70 -3.55
N GLU A 2 -2.39 0.42 -4.70
CA GLU A 2 -1.40 -0.67 -4.85
C GLU A 2 -0.21 -0.56 -3.88
N ASN A 3 0.34 0.64 -3.72
CA ASN A 3 1.41 0.90 -2.76
C ASN A 3 1.00 0.57 -1.30
N VAL A 4 -0.26 0.84 -0.94
CA VAL A 4 -0.83 0.52 0.38
C VAL A 4 -0.90 -0.99 0.55
N TRP A 5 -1.52 -1.70 -0.40
CA TRP A 5 -1.63 -3.15 -0.36
C TRP A 5 -0.28 -3.88 -0.37
N ARG A 6 0.72 -3.35 -1.10
CA ARG A 6 2.07 -3.90 -1.10
C ARG A 6 2.67 -3.88 0.30
N ILE A 7 2.54 -2.75 1.01
CA ILE A 7 3.09 -2.58 2.36
C ILE A 7 2.34 -3.43 3.37
N ILE A 8 1.00 -3.44 3.33
CA ILE A 8 0.18 -4.27 4.23
C ILE A 8 0.58 -5.74 4.09
N LYS A 9 0.64 -6.26 2.86
CA LYS A 9 1.05 -7.65 2.61
C LYS A 9 2.46 -7.94 3.11
N GLN A 10 3.39 -7.02 2.93
CA GLN A 10 4.77 -7.18 3.40
C GLN A 10 4.81 -7.25 4.94
N ARG A 11 4.09 -6.37 5.63
CA ARG A 11 4.07 -6.32 7.08
C ARG A 11 3.36 -7.52 7.71
N ILE A 12 2.25 -7.98 7.13
CA ILE A 12 1.57 -9.20 7.61
C ILE A 12 2.48 -10.44 7.42
N ARG A 13 3.34 -10.46 6.41
CA ARG A 13 4.29 -11.55 6.14
C ARG A 13 5.59 -11.48 6.94
N ALA A 14 5.92 -10.35 7.54
CA ALA A 14 7.20 -10.15 8.23
C ALA A 14 7.30 -10.87 9.59
N PRO A 15 6.23 -10.94 10.42
CA PRO A 15 6.26 -11.70 11.65
C PRO A 15 6.51 -13.20 11.43
N PRO A 16 7.16 -13.89 12.39
CA PRO A 16 7.41 -15.33 12.31
C PRO A 16 6.12 -16.18 12.35
N LYS A 17 5.00 -15.59 12.80
CA LYS A 17 3.68 -16.22 12.77
C LYS A 17 2.80 -15.50 11.76
N PHE A 18 2.59 -16.13 10.61
CA PHE A 18 1.62 -15.67 9.64
C PHE A 18 0.20 -16.02 10.10
N PRO A 19 -0.82 -15.19 9.82
CA PRO A 19 -2.21 -15.52 10.14
C PRO A 19 -2.66 -16.76 9.37
N ASP A 20 -3.00 -17.82 10.11
CA ASP A 20 -3.39 -19.13 9.59
C ASP A 20 -4.91 -19.30 9.45
N THR A 21 -5.70 -18.37 9.99
CA THR A 21 -7.17 -18.33 9.85
C THR A 21 -7.64 -17.03 9.21
N VAL A 22 -8.83 -17.08 8.59
CA VAL A 22 -9.47 -15.90 8.00
C VAL A 22 -9.71 -14.80 9.04
N GLU A 23 -10.13 -15.18 10.24
CA GLU A 23 -10.37 -14.22 11.34
C GLU A 23 -9.07 -13.50 11.76
N LYS A 24 -7.98 -14.24 11.95
CA LYS A 24 -6.67 -13.64 12.28
C LYS A 24 -6.15 -12.76 11.14
N MET A 25 -6.39 -13.16 9.90
CA MET A 25 -6.05 -12.34 8.74
C MET A 25 -6.83 -11.02 8.74
N GLY A 26 -8.14 -11.08 9.04
CA GLY A 26 -8.99 -9.89 9.14
C GLY A 26 -8.50 -8.92 10.20
N ILE A 27 -8.14 -9.43 11.38
CA ILE A 27 -7.56 -8.61 12.47
C ILE A 27 -6.24 -7.96 12.02
N ALA A 28 -5.32 -8.74 11.44
CA ALA A 28 -4.03 -8.24 10.99
C ALA A 28 -4.16 -7.13 9.91
N ILE A 29 -5.11 -7.26 8.98
CA ILE A 29 -5.39 -6.22 7.97
C ILE A 29 -5.96 -4.97 8.65
N TRP A 30 -6.88 -5.13 9.60
CA TRP A 30 -7.50 -4.00 10.30
C TRP A 30 -6.48 -3.20 11.13
N GLU A 31 -5.61 -3.88 11.88
CA GLU A 31 -4.52 -3.27 12.65
C GLU A 31 -3.56 -2.47 11.75
N GLU A 32 -3.16 -3.04 10.62
CA GLU A 32 -2.28 -2.35 9.66
C GLU A 32 -2.95 -1.11 9.03
N CYS A 33 -4.23 -1.22 8.67
CA CYS A 33 -5.00 -0.12 8.09
C CYS A 33 -5.21 1.03 9.08
N SER A 34 -5.51 0.73 10.34
CA SER A 34 -5.84 1.71 11.38
C SER A 34 -4.62 2.37 12.01
N GLY A 35 -3.50 1.65 12.13
CA GLY A 35 -2.28 2.15 12.77
C GLY A 35 -1.34 2.97 11.88
N THR A 36 -1.59 3.02 10.56
CA THR A 36 -0.65 3.62 9.60
C THR A 36 -1.24 4.82 8.88
N SER A 37 -0.49 5.93 8.85
CA SER A 37 -0.82 7.06 7.97
C SER A 37 -0.48 6.75 6.51
N TRP A 38 -1.49 6.76 5.65
CA TRP A 38 -1.37 6.51 4.21
C TRP A 38 -1.32 7.80 3.37
N ASN A 39 -1.43 8.97 4.01
CA ASN A 39 -1.56 10.27 3.34
C ASN A 39 -0.43 10.53 2.36
N LYS A 40 0.81 10.14 2.68
CA LYS A 40 1.97 10.29 1.78
C LYS A 40 1.76 9.74 0.37
N PHE A 41 0.95 8.70 0.20
CA PHE A 41 0.65 8.13 -1.12
C PHE A 41 -0.37 8.96 -1.89
N ILE A 42 -1.28 9.64 -1.18
CA ILE A 42 -2.23 10.60 -1.74
C ILE A 42 -1.48 11.89 -2.06
N ASP A 43 -0.65 12.38 -1.13
CA ASP A 43 0.12 13.61 -1.27
C ASP A 43 1.08 13.55 -2.46
N SER A 44 1.58 12.36 -2.82
CA SER A 44 2.42 12.14 -4.02
C SER A 44 1.67 12.12 -5.36
N THR A 45 0.34 12.28 -5.36
CA THR A 45 -0.48 12.18 -6.58
C THR A 45 -0.17 13.28 -7.61
N PRO A 46 0.03 14.55 -7.24
CA PRO A 46 0.40 15.60 -8.20
C PRO A 46 1.69 15.28 -8.97
N GLU A 47 2.70 14.74 -8.31
CA GLU A 47 3.98 14.34 -8.91
C GLU A 47 3.80 13.20 -9.91
N ARG A 48 2.99 12.20 -9.54
CA ARG A 48 2.64 11.08 -10.43
C ARG A 48 1.93 11.56 -11.69
N ILE A 49 0.97 12.47 -11.54
CA ILE A 49 0.26 13.07 -12.68
C ILE A 49 1.21 13.86 -13.56
N LYS A 50 2.14 14.61 -12.97
CA LYS A 50 3.17 15.34 -13.71
C LYS A 50 4.03 14.41 -14.55
N GLU A 51 4.45 13.27 -14.01
CA GLU A 51 5.23 12.26 -14.73
C GLU A 51 4.43 11.63 -15.88
N VAL A 52 3.16 11.28 -15.66
CA VAL A 52 2.28 10.75 -16.73
C VAL A 52 2.19 11.74 -17.90
N LYS A 53 2.03 13.03 -17.61
CA LYS A 53 1.98 14.07 -18.65
C LYS A 53 3.30 14.19 -19.41
N GLN A 54 4.44 14.18 -18.71
CA GLN A 54 5.76 14.22 -19.33
C GLN A 54 6.04 13.02 -20.22
N ARG A 55 5.52 11.84 -19.86
CA ARG A 55 5.68 10.60 -20.63
C ARG A 55 4.63 10.40 -21.72
N GLY A 56 3.76 11.39 -21.97
CA GLY A 56 2.71 11.28 -22.98
C GLY A 56 1.73 10.14 -22.70
N GLY A 57 1.48 9.82 -21.43
CA GLY A 57 0.58 8.72 -21.03
C GLY A 57 1.23 7.33 -20.95
N LEU A 58 2.53 7.19 -21.21
CA LEU A 58 3.26 5.93 -21.01
C LEU A 58 3.44 5.61 -19.51
N ALA A 59 3.72 4.34 -19.23
CA ALA A 59 3.93 3.84 -17.87
C ALA A 59 4.95 4.69 -17.09
N THR A 60 4.66 4.95 -15.82
CA THR A 60 5.50 5.73 -14.90
C THR A 60 6.24 4.82 -13.92
N GLN A 61 7.06 5.40 -13.03
CA GLN A 61 7.78 4.63 -12.00
C GLN A 61 6.92 4.13 -10.82
N TYR A 62 5.65 4.51 -10.77
CA TYR A 62 4.77 4.34 -9.60
C TYR A 62 3.71 3.26 -9.72
#